data_AF-A0A6C0B1P5-F1
#
_entry.id   AF-A0A6C0B1P5-F1
#
_cell.length_a   1.000
_cell.length_b   1.000
_cell.length_c   1.000
_cell.angle_alpha   90.00
_cell.angle_beta   90.00
_cell.angle_gamma   90.00
#
_symmetry.space_group_name_H-M   'P 1'
#
loop_
_entity.id
_entity.type
_entity.pdbx_description
1 polymer ?
#
loop_
_entity_poly.entity_id
_entity_poly.type
_entity_poly.pdbx_seq_one_letter_code
_entity_poly.pdbx_strand_id
1 'polypeptide(L)'
;MRINSYTENLAVTGNAALLAIVHTAYGAFISYVLYYLFDEFDDPWKARSTLYQVTDASVEIMLIAIFGYWASEITLLIPAFFATSKRNELAVDTWISGIFFVIALFLFLDELTEKLKFIQNKFFEGLFSDIFPPYGSIVDMNLSYTPVTEDEKKAAARKTEAK
;
A
#
# COMPACT_ATOMS: atom_id res chain seq x y z
N MET A 1 38.97 -14.41 6.00
CA MET A 1 39.02 -14.32 4.53
C MET A 1 38.41 -12.98 4.15
N ARG A 2 39.16 -12.07 3.52
CA ARG A 2 38.65 -10.73 3.16
C ARG A 2 37.85 -10.89 1.87
N ILE A 3 36.53 -10.91 1.97
CA ILE A 3 35.64 -10.94 0.80
C ILE A 3 35.87 -9.63 0.04
N ASN A 4 36.05 -9.69 -1.29
CA ASN A 4 36.17 -8.47 -2.10
C ASN A 4 34.84 -7.70 -2.03
N SER A 5 34.88 -6.38 -1.84
CA SER A 5 33.63 -5.62 -1.62
C SER A 5 32.64 -5.75 -2.78
N TYR A 6 33.11 -5.95 -4.01
CA TYR A 6 32.27 -6.25 -5.17
C TYR A 6 31.52 -7.58 -5.06
N THR A 7 32.20 -8.64 -4.62
CA THR A 7 31.55 -9.95 -4.41
C THR A 7 30.56 -9.91 -3.25
N GLU A 8 30.85 -9.12 -2.21
CA GLU A 8 29.93 -8.93 -1.08
C GLU A 8 28.68 -8.14 -1.50
N ASN A 9 28.85 -7.06 -2.27
CA ASN A 9 27.73 -6.27 -2.78
C ASN A 9 26.81 -7.10 -3.70
N LEU A 10 27.39 -7.96 -4.55
CA LEU A 10 26.61 -8.87 -5.39
C LEU A 10 25.83 -9.90 -4.56
N ALA A 11 26.46 -10.47 -3.52
CA ALA A 11 25.79 -11.39 -2.59
C ALA A 11 24.62 -10.71 -1.86
N VAL A 12 24.84 -9.49 -1.36
CA VAL A 12 23.81 -8.64 -0.72
C VAL A 12 22.63 -8.40 -1.67
N THR A 13 22.92 -8.03 -2.92
CA THR A 13 21.90 -7.76 -3.93
C THR A 13 21.12 -9.03 -4.29
N GLY A 14 21.81 -10.17 -4.42
CA GLY A 14 21.18 -11.46 -4.70
C GLY A 14 20.28 -11.94 -3.56
N ASN A 15 20.75 -11.84 -2.31
CA ASN A 15 19.94 -12.16 -1.13
C ASN A 15 18.70 -11.27 -1.06
N ALA A 16 18.87 -9.96 -1.28
CA ALA A 16 17.75 -9.02 -1.29
C ALA A 16 16.70 -9.38 -2.35
N ALA A 17 17.13 -9.73 -3.57
CA ALA A 17 16.22 -10.13 -4.64
C ALA A 17 15.48 -11.45 -4.33
N LEU A 18 16.15 -12.44 -3.76
CA LEU A 18 15.52 -13.72 -3.39
C LEU A 18 14.54 -13.54 -2.23
N LEU A 19 14.93 -12.79 -1.20
CA LEU A 19 14.06 -12.48 -0.07
C LEU A 19 12.85 -11.66 -0.50
N ALA A 20 13.00 -10.76 -1.47
CA ALA A 20 11.89 -10.03 -2.07
C ALA A 20 10.84 -10.97 -2.69
N ILE A 21 11.29 -12.00 -3.42
CA ILE A 21 10.39 -13.03 -3.99
C ILE A 21 9.68 -13.80 -2.87
N VAL A 22 10.41 -14.22 -1.83
CA VAL A 22 9.85 -14.93 -0.68
C VAL A 22 8.78 -14.09 0.02
N HIS A 23 9.06 -12.81 0.31
CA HIS A 23 8.10 -11.91 0.95
C HIS A 23 6.90 -11.62 0.06
N THR A 24 7.09 -11.51 -1.25
CA THR A 24 5.97 -11.36 -2.20
C THR A 24 5.07 -12.58 -2.19
N ALA A 25 5.64 -13.80 -2.13
CA ALA A 25 4.86 -15.03 -2.02
C ALA A 25 4.07 -15.11 -0.71
N TYR A 26 4.67 -14.71 0.42
CA TYR A 26 3.96 -14.57 1.70
C TYR A 26 2.83 -13.54 1.61
N GLY A 27 3.09 -12.40 0.99
CA GLY A 27 2.09 -11.37 0.74
C GLY A 27 0.88 -11.87 -0.03
N ALA A 28 1.14 -12.56 -1.15
CA ALA A 28 0.10 -13.17 -1.97
C ALA A 28 -0.70 -14.22 -1.20
N PHE A 29 -0.03 -15.05 -0.39
CA PHE A 29 -0.69 -16.04 0.45
C PHE A 29 -1.58 -15.39 1.52
N ILE A 30 -1.09 -14.37 2.22
CA ILE A 30 -1.86 -13.64 3.23
C ILE A 30 -3.09 -12.99 2.60
N SER A 31 -2.92 -12.31 1.46
CA SER A 31 -4.06 -11.74 0.74
C SER A 31 -5.09 -12.79 0.34
N TYR A 32 -4.65 -13.94 -0.19
CA TYR A 32 -5.55 -15.03 -0.51
C TYR A 32 -6.34 -15.50 0.72
N VAL A 33 -5.70 -15.63 1.88
CA VAL A 33 -6.39 -15.96 3.13
C VAL A 33 -7.40 -14.89 3.52
N LEU A 34 -7.03 -13.62 3.46
CA LEU A 34 -7.90 -12.50 3.82
C LEU A 34 -9.12 -12.39 2.90
N TYR A 35 -8.94 -12.65 1.59
CA TYR A 35 -10.03 -12.69 0.62
C TYR A 35 -11.17 -13.64 1.04
N TYR A 36 -10.85 -14.77 1.68
CA TYR A 36 -11.88 -15.70 2.17
C TYR A 36 -12.41 -15.37 3.58
N LEU A 37 -11.71 -14.52 4.33
CA LEU A 37 -12.07 -14.20 5.72
C LEU A 37 -12.95 -12.97 5.85
N PHE A 38 -12.90 -12.05 4.88
CA PHE A 38 -13.58 -10.76 4.93
C PHE A 38 -14.55 -10.58 3.78
N ASP A 39 -15.59 -9.78 4.02
CA ASP A 39 -16.59 -9.43 3.01
C ASP A 39 -15.95 -8.58 1.91
N GLU A 40 -16.37 -8.75 0.66
CA GLU A 40 -15.91 -7.89 -0.44
C GLU A 40 -16.41 -6.45 -0.27
N PHE A 41 -15.72 -5.46 -0.86
CA PHE A 41 -16.20 -4.08 -0.86
C PHE A 41 -17.36 -3.87 -1.84
N ASP A 42 -18.56 -4.30 -1.44
CA ASP A 42 -19.77 -4.27 -2.25
C ASP A 42 -20.91 -3.41 -1.65
N ASP A 43 -22.04 -3.33 -2.36
CA ASP A 43 -23.20 -2.58 -1.89
C ASP A 43 -23.79 -3.15 -0.56
N PRO A 44 -23.91 -4.48 -0.38
CA PRO A 44 -24.21 -5.09 0.91
C PRO A 44 -23.32 -4.60 2.07
N TRP A 45 -22.00 -4.57 1.88
CA TRP A 45 -21.05 -4.09 2.89
C TRP A 45 -21.25 -2.61 3.19
N LYS A 46 -21.43 -1.78 2.15
CA LYS A 46 -21.70 -0.32 2.29
C LYS A 46 -23.00 -0.04 3.04
N ALA A 47 -23.99 -0.93 2.94
CA ALA A 47 -25.27 -0.82 3.65
C ALA A 47 -25.18 -1.21 5.15
N ARG A 48 -24.07 -1.81 5.60
CA ARG A 48 -23.87 -2.16 7.02
C ARG A 48 -23.71 -0.91 7.89
N SER A 49 -23.87 -1.11 9.20
CA SER A 49 -23.66 -0.04 10.18
C SER A 49 -22.22 0.49 10.16
N THR A 50 -22.03 1.77 10.48
CA THR A 50 -20.69 2.37 10.56
C THR A 50 -19.77 1.64 11.54
N LEU A 51 -20.30 1.14 12.66
CA LEU A 51 -19.52 0.35 13.62
C LEU A 51 -19.01 -0.94 12.99
N TYR A 52 -19.83 -1.63 12.20
CA TYR A 52 -19.41 -2.81 11.47
C TYR A 52 -18.29 -2.48 10.49
N GLN A 53 -18.47 -1.44 9.66
CA GLN A 53 -17.48 -1.03 8.65
C GLN A 53 -16.11 -0.72 9.26
N VAL A 54 -16.10 0.07 10.35
CA VAL A 54 -14.85 0.39 11.06
C VAL A 54 -14.24 -0.84 11.72
N THR A 55 -15.05 -1.70 12.32
CA THR A 55 -14.56 -2.91 12.98
C THR A 55 -13.98 -3.89 11.97
N ASP A 56 -14.69 -4.14 10.87
CA ASP A 56 -14.27 -5.01 9.77
C ASP A 56 -12.90 -4.59 9.23
N ALA A 57 -12.77 -3.33 8.80
CA ALA A 57 -11.50 -2.78 8.32
C ALA A 57 -10.39 -2.79 9.38
N SER A 58 -10.72 -2.57 10.66
CA SER A 58 -9.74 -2.61 11.76
C SER A 58 -9.23 -4.02 12.01
N VAL A 59 -10.10 -5.03 11.96
CA VAL A 59 -9.71 -6.43 12.14
C VAL A 59 -8.88 -6.91 10.95
N GLU A 60 -9.21 -6.49 9.73
CA GLU A 60 -8.36 -6.73 8.55
C GLU A 60 -6.94 -6.20 8.79
N ILE A 61 -6.80 -4.91 9.12
CA ILE A 61 -5.50 -4.27 9.37
C ILE A 61 -4.74 -4.98 10.49
N MET A 62 -5.42 -5.33 11.58
CA MET A 62 -4.81 -6.00 12.72
C MET A 62 -4.25 -7.37 12.33
N LEU A 63 -5.02 -8.18 11.61
CA LEU A 63 -4.56 -9.49 11.16
C LEU A 63 -3.38 -9.36 10.21
N ILE A 64 -3.41 -8.40 9.29
CA ILE A 64 -2.30 -8.16 8.38
C ILE A 64 -1.03 -7.79 9.16
N ALA A 65 -1.12 -6.91 10.14
CA ALA A 65 0.02 -6.53 10.99
C ALA A 65 0.58 -7.74 11.76
N ILE A 66 -0.29 -8.59 12.32
CA ILE A 66 0.10 -9.81 13.05
C ILE A 66 0.81 -10.78 12.10
N PHE A 67 0.22 -11.08 10.93
CA PHE A 67 0.83 -12.00 9.97
C PHE A 67 2.13 -11.46 9.39
N GLY A 68 2.20 -10.16 9.12
CA GLY A 68 3.41 -9.48 8.67
C GLY A 68 4.57 -9.61 9.64
N TYR A 69 4.28 -9.33 10.92
CA TYR A 69 5.26 -9.49 11.99
C TYR A 69 5.78 -10.93 12.05
N TRP A 70 4.89 -11.93 12.11
CA TRP A 70 5.31 -13.33 12.18
C TRP A 70 6.02 -13.80 10.91
N ALA A 71 5.62 -13.33 9.72
CA ALA A 71 6.33 -13.61 8.48
C ALA A 71 7.77 -13.07 8.55
N SER A 72 7.97 -11.86 9.06
CA SER A 72 9.31 -11.28 9.25
C SER A 72 10.18 -12.14 10.18
N GLU A 73 9.63 -12.57 11.32
CA GLU A 73 10.34 -13.42 12.29
C GLU A 73 10.72 -14.78 11.69
N ILE A 74 9.81 -15.39 10.91
CA ILE A 74 10.09 -16.66 10.20
C ILE A 74 11.19 -16.46 9.16
N THR A 75 11.22 -15.33 8.45
CA THR A 75 12.24 -15.10 7.43
C THR A 75 13.64 -14.95 8.00
N LEU A 76 13.80 -14.53 9.26
CA LEU A 76 15.09 -14.52 9.96
C LEU A 76 15.65 -15.93 10.22
N LEU A 77 14.82 -16.97 10.13
CA LEU A 77 15.26 -18.36 10.24
C LEU A 77 15.82 -18.90 8.92
N ILE A 78 15.59 -18.21 7.80
CA ILE A 78 16.10 -18.60 6.49
C ILE A 78 17.56 -18.14 6.41
N PRO A 79 18.53 -19.07 6.29
CA PRO A 79 19.93 -18.67 6.13
C PRO A 79 20.12 -17.92 4.81
N ALA A 80 21.04 -16.96 4.77
CA ALA A 80 21.39 -16.27 3.54
C ALA A 80 21.74 -17.24 2.39
N PHE A 81 21.11 -17.02 1.23
CA PHE A 81 21.35 -17.82 0.02
C PHE A 81 22.79 -17.66 -0.50
N PHE A 82 23.31 -16.44 -0.41
CA PHE A 82 24.70 -16.10 -0.72
C PHE A 82 25.42 -15.66 0.56
N ALA A 83 26.58 -16.26 0.82
CA ALA A 83 27.38 -15.93 2.00
C ALA A 83 27.79 -14.45 2.00
N THR A 84 27.47 -13.76 3.09
CA THR A 84 27.78 -12.35 3.32
C THR A 84 28.17 -12.15 4.80
N SER A 85 28.61 -10.95 5.17
CA SER A 85 28.82 -10.63 6.58
C SER A 85 27.49 -10.60 7.33
N LYS A 86 27.48 -11.08 8.58
CA LYS A 86 26.29 -11.11 9.46
C LYS A 86 25.58 -9.75 9.58
N ARG A 87 26.35 -8.66 9.53
CA ARG A 87 25.82 -7.29 9.53
C ARG A 87 24.98 -7.01 8.28
N ASN A 88 25.48 -7.40 7.12
CA ASN A 88 24.82 -7.16 5.85
C ASN A 88 23.61 -8.09 5.67
N GLU A 89 23.70 -9.34 6.13
CA GLU A 89 22.56 -10.27 6.20
C GLU A 89 21.41 -9.65 7.00
N LEU A 90 21.65 -9.27 8.26
CA LEU A 90 20.63 -8.66 9.11
C LEU A 90 20.06 -7.35 8.52
N ALA A 91 20.91 -6.54 7.88
CA ALA A 91 20.49 -5.30 7.25
C ALA A 91 19.56 -5.56 6.05
N VAL A 92 19.89 -6.55 5.21
CA VAL A 92 19.05 -6.96 4.08
C VAL A 92 17.72 -7.51 4.58
N ASP A 93 17.74 -8.42 5.55
CA ASP A 93 16.53 -9.07 6.07
C ASP A 93 15.56 -8.04 6.65
N THR A 94 16.07 -7.14 7.51
CA THR A 94 15.26 -6.09 8.14
C THR A 94 14.65 -5.15 7.09
N TRP A 95 15.46 -4.72 6.12
CA TRP A 95 15.03 -3.74 5.13
C TRP A 95 14.05 -4.33 4.12
N ILE A 96 14.34 -5.53 3.61
CA ILE A 96 13.47 -6.24 2.66
C ILE A 96 12.17 -6.64 3.33
N SER A 97 12.22 -7.14 4.56
CA SER A 97 11.00 -7.53 5.26
C SER A 97 10.04 -6.36 5.45
N GLY A 98 10.55 -5.20 5.90
CA GLY A 98 9.73 -4.01 6.06
C GLY A 98 9.13 -3.50 4.74
N ILE A 99 9.94 -3.38 3.68
CA ILE A 99 9.48 -2.83 2.41
C ILE A 99 8.53 -3.78 1.69
N PHE A 100 8.88 -5.05 1.58
CA PHE A 100 8.05 -6.01 0.85
C PHE A 100 6.79 -6.38 1.61
N PHE A 101 6.78 -6.29 2.94
CA PHE A 101 5.53 -6.37 3.69
C PHE A 101 4.57 -5.23 3.32
N VAL A 102 5.06 -3.98 3.30
CA VAL A 102 4.24 -2.81 2.92
C VAL A 102 3.77 -2.91 1.47
N ILE A 103 4.65 -3.30 0.55
CA ILE A 103 4.27 -3.46 -0.87
C ILE A 103 3.24 -4.57 -1.02
N ALA A 104 3.43 -5.73 -0.38
CA ALA A 104 2.46 -6.82 -0.42
C ALA A 104 1.08 -6.41 0.12
N LEU A 105 1.08 -5.63 1.21
CA LEU A 105 -0.12 -5.02 1.78
C LEU A 105 -0.90 -4.25 0.72
N PHE A 106 -0.25 -3.35 -0.01
CA PHE A 106 -0.93 -2.51 -1.00
C PHE A 106 -1.23 -3.22 -2.32
N LEU A 107 -0.38 -4.15 -2.74
CA LEU A 107 -0.50 -4.80 -4.05
C LEU A 107 -1.61 -5.86 -4.05
N PHE A 108 -1.87 -6.48 -2.90
CA PHE A 108 -2.82 -7.59 -2.81
C PHE A 108 -4.07 -7.30 -1.96
N LEU A 109 -4.25 -6.09 -1.43
CA LEU A 109 -5.46 -5.69 -0.68
C LEU A 109 -6.13 -4.46 -1.32
N ASP A 110 -6.49 -4.63 -2.59
CA ASP A 110 -7.18 -3.59 -3.36
C ASP A 110 -8.50 -3.19 -2.67
N GLU A 111 -9.27 -4.16 -2.19
CA GLU A 111 -10.58 -3.91 -1.54
C GLU A 111 -10.47 -3.26 -0.16
N LEU A 112 -9.47 -3.59 0.65
CA LEU A 112 -9.23 -2.90 1.93
C LEU A 112 -8.96 -1.41 1.67
N THR A 113 -8.20 -1.10 0.62
CA THR A 113 -7.93 0.30 0.25
C THR A 113 -9.22 1.05 -0.07
N GLU A 114 -10.16 0.40 -0.76
CA GLU A 114 -11.48 0.97 -1.06
C GLU A 114 -12.35 1.14 0.18
N LYS A 115 -12.38 0.14 1.08
CA LYS A 115 -13.05 0.23 2.39
C LYS A 115 -12.53 1.41 3.21
N LEU A 116 -11.21 1.59 3.27
CA LEU A 116 -10.58 2.69 4.00
C LEU A 116 -10.91 4.04 3.39
N LYS A 117 -10.88 4.18 2.06
CA LYS A 117 -11.32 5.40 1.37
C LYS A 117 -12.78 5.71 1.65
N PHE A 118 -13.66 4.70 1.63
CA PHE A 118 -15.07 4.88 1.94
C PHE A 118 -15.29 5.38 3.37
N ILE A 119 -14.64 4.74 4.35
CA ILE A 119 -14.70 5.13 5.75
C ILE A 119 -14.15 6.56 5.92
N GLN A 120 -13.01 6.87 5.31
CA GLN A 120 -12.40 8.20 5.37
C GLN A 120 -13.35 9.27 4.80
N ASN A 121 -13.89 9.07 3.60
CA ASN A 121 -14.81 10.03 2.99
C ASN A 121 -16.05 10.22 3.88
N LYS A 122 -16.63 9.13 4.39
CA LYS A 122 -17.81 9.19 5.26
C LYS A 122 -17.59 10.03 6.53
N PHE A 123 -16.38 10.06 7.08
CA PHE A 123 -16.06 10.85 8.28
C PHE A 123 -15.50 12.25 7.99
N PHE A 124 -14.74 12.41 6.91
CA PHE A 124 -13.91 13.58 6.68
C PHE A 124 -14.29 14.40 5.46
N GLU A 125 -15.09 13.87 4.53
CA GLU A 125 -15.44 14.57 3.28
C GLU A 125 -16.07 15.93 3.56
N GLY A 126 -17.04 16.02 4.47
CA GLY A 126 -17.65 17.31 4.85
C GLY A 126 -16.64 18.31 5.44
N LEU A 127 -15.76 17.83 6.32
CA LEU A 127 -14.73 18.67 6.94
C LEU A 127 -13.70 19.16 5.92
N PHE A 128 -13.30 18.30 4.98
CA PHE A 128 -12.33 18.65 3.95
C PHE A 128 -12.96 19.49 2.84
N SER A 129 -14.21 19.24 2.45
CA SER A 129 -14.93 20.05 1.47
C SER A 129 -15.22 21.47 1.96
N ASP A 130 -15.20 21.69 3.27
CA ASP A 130 -15.35 23.03 3.86
C ASP A 130 -14.01 23.80 3.90
N ILE A 131 -12.88 23.09 4.03
CA ILE A 131 -11.54 23.69 4.17
C ILE A 131 -10.84 23.81 2.82
N PHE A 132 -11.02 22.82 1.94
CA PHE A 132 -10.34 22.70 0.66
C PHE A 132 -11.35 22.65 -0.50
N PRO A 133 -11.10 23.40 -1.59
CA PRO A 133 -11.95 23.36 -2.77
C PRO A 133 -11.93 21.94 -3.38
N PRO A 134 -13.08 21.25 -3.51
CA PRO A 134 -13.16 19.89 -4.02
C PRO A 134 -12.90 19.77 -5.54
N TYR A 135 -12.90 20.88 -6.28
CA TYR A 135 -12.71 20.88 -7.72
C TYR A 135 -11.45 21.66 -8.13
N GLY A 136 -10.82 21.22 -9.22
CA GLY A 136 -9.62 21.84 -9.78
C GLY A 136 -8.33 21.22 -9.29
N SER A 137 -7.21 21.86 -9.63
CA SER A 137 -5.85 21.45 -9.34
C SER A 137 -5.04 22.66 -8.89
N ILE A 138 -4.18 22.47 -7.90
CA ILE A 138 -3.22 23.49 -7.46
C ILE A 138 -2.24 23.82 -8.59
N VAL A 139 -1.85 22.81 -9.38
CA VAL A 139 -0.90 22.97 -10.49
C VAL A 139 -1.49 23.87 -11.58
N ASP A 140 -2.80 23.73 -11.82
CA ASP A 140 -3.52 24.53 -12.82
C ASP A 140 -4.08 25.84 -12.25
N MET A 141 -3.84 26.11 -10.95
CA MET A 141 -4.32 27.28 -10.20
C MET A 141 -5.83 27.55 -10.36
N ASN A 142 -6.64 26.50 -10.52
CA ASN A 142 -8.08 26.60 -10.82
C ASN A 142 -8.97 25.95 -9.76
N LEU A 143 -8.49 25.92 -8.50
CA LEU A 143 -9.26 25.38 -7.39
C LEU A 143 -10.58 26.13 -7.18
N SER A 144 -11.68 25.40 -7.06
CA SER A 144 -13.02 25.96 -6.89
C SER A 144 -13.91 25.08 -6.02
N TYR A 145 -14.80 25.73 -5.27
CA TYR A 145 -15.90 25.08 -4.55
C TYR A 145 -17.14 24.85 -5.43
N THR A 146 -17.19 25.49 -6.60
CA THR A 146 -18.23 25.25 -7.59
C THR A 146 -17.78 24.22 -8.62
N PRO A 147 -18.64 23.24 -8.97
CA PRO A 147 -18.32 22.26 -9.99
C PRO A 147 -18.11 22.95 -11.34
N VAL A 148 -16.95 22.73 -11.95
CA VAL A 148 -16.63 23.24 -13.29
C VAL A 148 -17.57 22.58 -14.29
N THR A 149 -18.36 23.39 -15.00
CA THR A 149 -19.30 22.88 -16.00
C THR A 149 -18.55 22.29 -17.21
N GLU A 150 -19.17 21.32 -17.91
CA GLU A 150 -18.58 20.70 -19.12
C GLU A 150 -18.21 21.73 -20.19
N ASP A 151 -18.93 22.85 -20.24
CA ASP A 151 -18.67 23.96 -21.16
C ASP A 151 -17.41 24.76 -20.77
N GLU A 152 -17.13 24.92 -19.48
CA GLU A 152 -15.92 25.57 -18.97
C GLU A 152 -14.67 24.71 -19.19
N LYS A 153 -14.79 23.37 -19.05
CA LYS A 153 -13.71 22.43 -19.42
C LYS A 153 -13.36 22.51 -20.90
N LYS A 154 -14.37 22.55 -21.78
CA LYS A 154 -14.18 22.70 -23.23
C LYS A 154 -13.60 24.07 -23.59
N ALA A 155 -14.00 25.13 -22.88
CA ALA A 155 -13.45 26.48 -23.07
C ALA A 155 -11.99 26.59 -22.62
N ALA A 156 -11.60 25.92 -21.52
CA ALA A 156 -10.23 25.86 -21.05
C ALA A 156 -9.32 25.07 -22.02
N ALA A 157 -9.78 23.90 -22.50
CA ALA A 157 -9.03 23.09 -23.46
C ALA A 157 -8.75 23.85 -24.78
N ARG A 158 -9.74 24.59 -25.31
CA ARG A 158 -9.56 25.43 -26.51
C ARG A 158 -8.57 26.57 -26.32
N LYS A 159 -8.41 27.10 -25.10
CA LYS A 159 -7.42 28.16 -24.81
C LYS A 159 -5.99 27.63 -24.74
N THR A 160 -5.81 26.36 -24.42
CA THR A 160 -4.50 25.71 -24.35
C THR A 160 -3.99 25.30 -25.74
N GLU A 161 -4.89 24.94 -26.66
CA GLU A 161 -4.55 24.62 -28.07
C GLU A 161 -4.29 25.85 -28.94
N ALA A 162 -4.74 27.04 -28.51
CA ALA A 162 -4.56 28.29 -29.25
C ALA A 162 -3.26 29.05 -28.89
N LYS A 163 -2.35 28.42 -28.15
CA LYS A 163 -1.04 28.94 -27.75
C LYS A 163 0.08 28.08 -28.35
#